data_AF-A0A847IX41-F1
#
_entry.id   AF-A0A847IX41-F1
#
_cell.length_a   1.000
_cell.length_b   1.000
_cell.length_c   1.000
_cell.angle_alpha   90.00
_cell.angle_beta   90.00
_cell.angle_gamma   90.00
#
_symmetry.space_group_name_H-M   'P 1'
#
loop_
_entity.id
_entity.type
_entity.pdbx_description
1 polymer ?
#
loop_
_entity_poly.entity_id
_entity_poly.type
_entity_poly.pdbx_seq_one_letter_code
_entity_poly.pdbx_strand_id
1 'polypeptide(L)'
;MRGKFSFLAHYLEIALKQARVMLPGVRRMDAFYHSSETEPLTALTSDFSAESEEPLTLVIDGKIETLEKLINLKSNYSWYSEDELPYCKNGDSNKIPDVFSELNKTVLMVRFTREKSTQKDALVVYFKENMIGFGMNLSQKEIKSDYKDIIAQMVINTVNTIRNISRPDRDIWLSIRGIMNENRLKMEQTTRKLENLKEQYQDRLVDSCNYFLSNISAKEGRKYLFSEGAIKLIKTTPVSYDRIENAIKLAVQLAINFDIENQDEIIYITENYLNFNAIRIE
;
A
#
# COMPACT_ATOMS: atom_id res chain seq x y z
N MET A 1 6.90 -3.97 -3.47
CA MET A 1 6.26 -4.70 -2.34
C MET A 1 4.94 -5.26 -2.85
N ARG A 2 4.81 -6.59 -2.99
CA ARG A 2 3.52 -7.23 -3.32
C ARG A 2 2.58 -7.04 -2.14
N GLY A 3 1.42 -6.43 -2.36
CA GLY A 3 0.41 -6.26 -1.32
C GLY A 3 -0.15 -7.62 -0.87
N LYS A 4 -0.62 -7.73 0.38
CA LYS A 4 -1.25 -8.96 0.91
C LYS A 4 -2.57 -9.30 0.21
N PHE A 5 -3.18 -8.35 -0.48
CA PHE A 5 -4.42 -8.53 -1.21
C PHE A 5 -4.15 -9.02 -2.63
N SER A 6 -4.72 -10.18 -2.97
CA SER A 6 -4.55 -10.83 -4.28
C SER A 6 -5.05 -9.97 -5.44
N PHE A 7 -6.14 -9.20 -5.27
CA PHE A 7 -6.72 -8.34 -6.31
C PHE A 7 -5.82 -7.16 -6.72
N LEU A 8 -4.72 -6.90 -5.99
CA LEU A 8 -3.74 -5.89 -6.38
C LEU A 8 -2.78 -6.39 -7.47
N ALA A 9 -2.66 -7.71 -7.63
CA ALA A 9 -1.86 -8.33 -8.67
C ALA A 9 -2.56 -8.24 -10.04
N HIS A 10 -1.81 -8.52 -11.11
CA HIS A 10 -2.41 -8.65 -12.43
C HIS A 10 -3.35 -9.87 -12.47
N TYR A 11 -4.48 -9.80 -13.18
CA TYR A 11 -5.48 -10.88 -13.19
C TYR A 11 -4.92 -12.22 -13.68
N LEU A 12 -3.91 -12.21 -14.55
CA LEU A 12 -3.19 -13.42 -14.96
C LEU A 12 -2.28 -13.98 -13.86
N GLU A 13 -1.70 -13.13 -13.01
CA GLU A 13 -0.92 -13.59 -11.84
C GLU A 13 -1.86 -14.25 -10.81
N ILE A 14 -3.05 -13.69 -10.62
CA ILE A 14 -4.10 -14.31 -9.79
C ILE A 14 -4.50 -15.67 -10.37
N ALA A 15 -4.70 -15.74 -11.69
CA ALA A 15 -5.02 -16.98 -12.39
C ALA A 15 -3.92 -18.04 -12.21
N LEU A 16 -2.64 -17.67 -12.31
CA LEU A 16 -1.52 -18.58 -12.05
C LEU A 16 -1.56 -19.18 -10.65
N LYS A 17 -1.82 -18.35 -9.62
CA LYS A 17 -1.91 -18.81 -8.23
C LYS A 17 -3.09 -19.74 -7.98
N GLN A 18 -4.19 -19.55 -8.71
CA GLN A 18 -5.43 -20.34 -8.53
C GLN A 18 -5.54 -21.53 -9.50
N ALA A 19 -4.61 -21.64 -10.46
CA ALA A 19 -4.66 -22.61 -11.55
C ALA A 19 -4.79 -24.07 -11.09
N ARG A 20 -4.10 -24.48 -10.01
CA ARG A 20 -4.19 -25.85 -9.46
C ARG A 20 -5.63 -26.22 -9.07
N VAL A 21 -6.37 -25.26 -8.54
CA VAL A 21 -7.77 -25.46 -8.09
C VAL A 21 -8.72 -25.40 -9.28
N MET A 22 -8.43 -24.55 -10.26
CA MET A 22 -9.33 -24.26 -11.38
C MET A 22 -9.23 -25.25 -12.54
N LEU A 23 -8.03 -25.79 -12.78
CA LEU A 23 -7.72 -26.60 -13.96
C LEU A 23 -7.03 -27.91 -13.56
N PRO A 24 -7.82 -28.95 -13.23
CA PRO A 24 -7.25 -30.25 -12.86
C PRO A 24 -6.50 -30.86 -14.06
N GLY A 25 -5.27 -31.34 -13.84
CA GLY A 25 -4.47 -31.95 -14.91
C GLY A 25 -3.56 -30.99 -15.68
N VAL A 26 -3.49 -29.72 -15.28
CA VAL A 26 -2.45 -28.79 -15.75
C VAL A 26 -1.11 -29.13 -15.10
N ARG A 27 -0.05 -29.17 -15.92
CA ARG A 27 1.33 -29.38 -15.48
C ARG A 27 2.02 -28.06 -15.17
N ARG A 28 1.84 -27.07 -16.04
CA ARG A 28 2.50 -25.77 -15.99
C ARG A 28 1.60 -24.70 -16.60
N MET A 29 1.75 -23.47 -16.17
CA MET A 29 1.05 -22.33 -16.75
C MET A 29 1.97 -21.12 -16.81
N ASP A 30 1.97 -20.43 -17.95
CA ASP A 30 2.78 -19.24 -18.19
C ASP A 30 1.87 -18.05 -18.51
N ALA A 31 2.11 -16.91 -17.87
CA ALA A 31 1.40 -15.67 -18.12
C ALA A 31 2.32 -14.64 -18.77
N PHE A 32 1.81 -13.97 -19.79
CA PHE A 32 2.47 -12.91 -20.52
C PHE A 32 1.57 -11.67 -20.52
N TYR A 33 2.04 -10.57 -19.92
CA TYR A 33 1.26 -9.34 -19.85
C TYR A 33 2.15 -8.12 -19.71
N HIS A 34 1.60 -6.96 -20.05
CA HIS A 34 2.30 -5.68 -19.86
C HIS A 34 1.89 -5.06 -18.52
N SER A 35 2.82 -4.89 -17.58
CA SER A 35 2.47 -4.19 -16.33
C SER A 35 2.20 -2.71 -16.63
N SER A 36 1.29 -2.09 -15.88
CA SER A 36 1.12 -0.62 -15.95
C SER A 36 2.35 0.13 -15.40
N GLU A 37 3.22 -0.56 -14.67
CA GLU A 37 4.42 0.01 -14.04
C GLU A 37 5.72 -0.28 -14.83
N THR A 38 5.71 -1.30 -15.71
CA THR A 38 6.89 -1.70 -16.49
C THR A 38 6.51 -1.78 -17.96
N GLU A 39 7.14 -0.96 -18.81
CA GLU A 39 6.99 -1.04 -20.27
C GLU A 39 7.29 -2.43 -20.88
N PRO A 40 8.28 -3.22 -20.40
CA PRO A 40 8.53 -4.54 -20.99
C PRO A 40 7.44 -5.57 -20.68
N LEU A 41 7.27 -6.51 -21.62
CA LEU A 41 6.46 -7.71 -21.46
C LEU A 41 6.93 -8.47 -20.21
N THR A 42 6.04 -8.61 -19.24
CA THR A 42 6.25 -9.42 -18.05
C THR A 42 5.87 -10.87 -18.36
N ALA A 43 6.77 -11.79 -18.04
CA ALA A 43 6.57 -13.23 -18.20
C ALA A 43 6.69 -13.92 -16.85
N LEU A 44 5.63 -14.63 -16.44
CA LEU A 44 5.59 -15.42 -15.22
C LEU A 44 5.29 -16.88 -15.55
N THR A 45 5.82 -17.81 -14.76
CA THR A 45 5.54 -19.24 -14.90
C THR A 45 5.20 -19.84 -13.54
N SER A 46 4.26 -20.77 -13.53
CA SER A 46 3.96 -21.61 -12.38
C SER A 46 4.02 -23.05 -12.81
N ASP A 47 4.99 -23.79 -12.26
CA ASP A 47 5.12 -25.22 -12.47
C ASP A 47 4.43 -25.94 -11.30
N PHE A 48 3.41 -26.73 -11.62
CA PHE A 48 2.60 -27.41 -10.61
C PHE A 48 3.19 -28.76 -10.21
N SER A 49 4.32 -29.16 -10.79
CA SER A 49 5.14 -30.28 -10.31
C SER A 49 6.13 -29.87 -9.21
N ALA A 50 6.43 -28.57 -9.09
CA ALA A 50 7.33 -28.05 -8.06
C ALA A 50 6.60 -27.77 -6.74
N GLU A 51 7.32 -27.84 -5.62
CA GLU A 51 6.79 -27.49 -4.28
C GLU A 51 6.49 -25.99 -4.11
N SER A 52 6.94 -25.14 -5.04
CA SER A 52 6.70 -23.70 -4.96
C SER A 52 5.27 -23.33 -5.35
N GLU A 53 4.58 -22.61 -4.46
CA GLU A 53 3.24 -22.07 -4.73
C GLU A 53 3.27 -20.69 -5.41
N GLU A 54 4.43 -20.02 -5.44
CA GLU A 54 4.55 -18.68 -6.00
C GLU A 54 5.01 -18.70 -7.47
N PRO A 55 4.41 -17.89 -8.36
CA PRO A 55 4.89 -17.75 -9.73
C PRO A 55 6.31 -17.21 -9.79
N LEU A 56 7.14 -17.83 -10.62
CA LEU A 56 8.52 -17.45 -10.90
C LEU A 56 8.60 -16.60 -12.18
N THR A 57 9.61 -15.73 -12.28
CA THR A 57 9.88 -14.98 -13.51
C THR A 57 10.36 -15.94 -14.60
N LEU A 58 9.73 -15.90 -15.76
CA LEU A 58 10.14 -16.66 -16.93
C LEU A 58 11.12 -15.83 -17.78
N VAL A 59 12.32 -16.34 -17.98
CA VAL A 59 13.32 -15.70 -18.85
C VAL A 59 13.05 -16.11 -20.29
N ILE A 60 12.92 -15.11 -21.18
CA ILE A 60 12.71 -15.31 -22.62
C ILE A 60 13.98 -14.85 -23.35
N ASP A 61 14.84 -15.80 -23.74
CA ASP A 61 16.09 -15.49 -24.43
C ASP A 61 15.83 -15.21 -25.92
N GLY A 62 16.02 -13.97 -26.35
CA GLY A 62 16.19 -13.57 -27.77
C GLY A 62 15.01 -13.79 -28.73
N LYS A 63 13.86 -14.31 -28.27
CA LYS A 63 12.69 -14.65 -29.11
C LYS A 63 11.39 -13.91 -28.71
N ILE A 64 11.52 -12.74 -28.06
CA ILE A 64 10.39 -11.93 -27.57
C ILE A 64 9.48 -11.48 -28.73
N GLU A 65 10.05 -10.98 -29.83
CA GLU A 65 9.26 -10.51 -30.99
C GLU A 65 8.37 -11.61 -31.60
N THR A 66 8.88 -12.84 -31.68
CA THR A 66 8.12 -13.99 -32.18
C THR A 66 6.98 -14.35 -31.23
N LEU A 67 7.23 -14.28 -29.92
CA LEU A 67 6.18 -14.48 -28.92
C LEU A 67 5.11 -13.39 -29.01
N GLU A 68 5.48 -12.12 -29.14
CA GLU A 68 4.54 -11.02 -29.29
C GLU A 68 3.67 -11.17 -30.54
N LYS A 69 4.23 -11.66 -31.66
CA LYS A 69 3.44 -12.00 -32.86
C LYS A 69 2.39 -13.07 -32.54
N LEU A 70 2.75 -14.11 -31.80
CA LEU A 70 1.81 -15.15 -31.36
C LEU A 70 0.74 -14.58 -30.42
N ILE A 71 1.09 -13.71 -29.49
CA ILE A 71 0.17 -13.06 -28.53
C ILE A 71 -0.83 -12.14 -29.26
N ASN A 72 -0.41 -11.49 -30.34
CA ASN A 72 -1.21 -10.51 -31.07
C ASN A 72 -2.09 -11.11 -32.18
N LEU A 73 -2.08 -12.44 -32.38
CA LEU A 73 -2.97 -13.11 -33.33
C LEU A 73 -4.46 -12.79 -33.08
N LYS A 74 -5.27 -12.81 -34.15
CA LYS A 74 -6.70 -12.45 -34.08
C LYS A 74 -7.54 -13.47 -33.29
N SER A 75 -7.19 -14.75 -33.30
CA SER A 75 -7.95 -15.79 -32.61
C SER A 75 -7.80 -15.67 -31.09
N ASN A 76 -8.88 -15.93 -30.35
CA ASN A 76 -8.89 -15.86 -28.89
C ASN A 76 -8.08 -16.97 -28.22
N TYR A 77 -7.89 -18.09 -28.92
CA TYR A 77 -7.04 -19.18 -28.48
C TYR A 77 -6.42 -19.93 -29.66
N SER A 78 -5.38 -20.70 -29.36
CA SER A 78 -4.72 -21.63 -30.29
C SER A 78 -4.12 -22.79 -29.50
N TRP A 79 -4.11 -23.97 -30.12
CA TRP A 79 -3.44 -25.15 -29.58
C TRP A 79 -2.09 -25.34 -30.27
N TYR A 80 -1.07 -25.65 -29.47
CA TYR A 80 0.31 -25.83 -29.89
C TYR A 80 0.91 -27.11 -29.30
N SER A 81 1.96 -27.59 -29.95
CA SER A 81 2.91 -28.53 -29.35
C SER A 81 3.96 -27.74 -28.55
N GLU A 82 4.60 -28.36 -27.56
CA GLU A 82 5.62 -27.67 -26.74
C GLU A 82 6.79 -27.13 -27.58
N ASP A 83 7.19 -27.86 -28.63
CA ASP A 83 8.26 -27.49 -29.56
C ASP A 83 7.90 -26.29 -30.47
N GLU A 84 6.61 -25.96 -30.65
CA GLU A 84 6.16 -24.84 -31.49
C GLU A 84 6.29 -23.48 -30.77
N LEU A 85 6.51 -23.49 -29.46
CA LEU A 85 6.61 -22.27 -28.66
C LEU A 85 8.06 -21.75 -28.65
N PRO A 86 8.26 -20.45 -28.94
CA PRO A 86 9.59 -19.90 -29.21
C PRO A 86 10.51 -19.88 -27.98
N TYR A 87 9.97 -19.97 -26.76
CA TYR A 87 10.72 -19.92 -25.52
C TYR A 87 10.98 -21.31 -24.90
N CYS A 88 10.59 -22.38 -25.57
CA CYS A 88 10.94 -23.76 -25.19
C CYS A 88 12.32 -24.12 -25.75
N LYS A 89 13.16 -24.81 -24.95
CA LYS A 89 14.59 -25.11 -25.25
C LYS A 89 14.85 -25.88 -26.56
N ASN A 90 13.82 -26.42 -27.23
CA ASN A 90 13.92 -27.20 -28.47
C ASN A 90 13.32 -26.49 -29.70
N GLY A 91 12.93 -25.21 -29.59
CA GLY A 91 12.10 -24.49 -30.57
C GLY A 91 12.75 -24.09 -31.90
N ASP A 92 13.60 -24.95 -32.48
CA ASP A 92 14.18 -24.81 -33.83
C ASP A 92 13.72 -25.92 -34.79
N SER A 93 12.68 -26.67 -34.43
CA SER A 93 12.21 -27.77 -35.26
C SER A 93 11.35 -27.24 -36.41
N ASN A 94 11.97 -27.00 -37.57
CA ASN A 94 11.32 -27.00 -38.89
C ASN A 94 10.80 -28.43 -39.20
N LYS A 95 9.95 -28.99 -38.32
CA LYS A 95 9.31 -30.28 -38.55
C LYS A 95 8.15 -30.05 -39.53
N ILE A 96 8.20 -30.77 -40.64
CA ILE A 96 7.10 -30.83 -41.61
C ILE A 96 5.85 -31.32 -40.86
N PRO A 97 4.70 -30.63 -40.95
CA PRO A 97 3.49 -31.05 -40.24
C PRO A 97 3.06 -32.42 -40.74
N ASP A 98 3.13 -33.43 -39.87
CA ASP A 98 2.52 -34.74 -40.10
C ASP A 98 0.99 -34.60 -39.93
N VAL A 99 0.20 -35.39 -40.65
CA VAL A 99 -1.28 -35.37 -40.59
C VAL A 99 -1.79 -35.69 -39.17
N PHE A 100 -0.97 -36.36 -38.36
CA PHE A 100 -1.23 -36.68 -36.95
C PHE A 100 -0.67 -35.65 -35.96
N SER A 101 0.01 -34.59 -36.42
CA SER A 101 0.61 -33.57 -35.55
C SER A 101 -0.40 -32.77 -34.73
N GLU A 102 -1.67 -32.68 -35.17
CA GLU A 102 -2.74 -32.05 -34.37
C GLU A 102 -3.06 -32.82 -33.07
N LEU A 103 -2.80 -34.12 -33.04
CA LEU A 103 -3.05 -34.97 -31.88
C LEU A 103 -2.07 -34.66 -30.74
N ASN A 104 -0.85 -34.23 -31.07
CA ASN A 104 0.21 -33.90 -30.11
C ASN A 104 0.11 -32.48 -29.54
N LYS A 105 -0.86 -31.68 -29.98
CA LYS A 105 -1.06 -30.31 -29.49
C LYS A 105 -1.74 -30.31 -28.13
N THR A 106 -0.95 -30.33 -27.07
CA THR A 106 -1.38 -30.36 -25.66
C THR A 106 -1.25 -29.01 -24.95
N VAL A 107 -0.75 -27.98 -25.64
CA VAL A 107 -0.54 -26.66 -25.06
C VAL A 107 -1.58 -25.68 -25.57
N LEU A 108 -2.34 -25.06 -24.67
CA LEU A 108 -3.34 -24.07 -25.00
C LEU A 108 -2.79 -22.67 -24.75
N MET A 109 -2.76 -21.82 -25.76
CA MET A 109 -2.55 -20.38 -25.59
C MET A 109 -3.88 -19.66 -25.70
N VAL A 110 -4.23 -18.89 -24.68
CA VAL A 110 -5.40 -18.01 -24.63
C VAL A 110 -4.94 -16.56 -24.66
N ARG A 111 -5.65 -15.71 -25.43
CA ARG A 111 -5.30 -14.31 -25.65
C ARG A 111 -6.44 -13.42 -25.16
N PHE A 112 -6.09 -12.38 -24.42
CA PHE A 112 -7.03 -11.45 -23.80
C PHE A 112 -6.77 -10.04 -24.31
N THR A 113 -7.81 -9.41 -24.87
CA THR A 113 -7.75 -8.01 -25.26
C THR A 113 -7.94 -7.10 -24.05
N ARG A 114 -7.13 -6.04 -23.98
CA ARG A 114 -7.31 -4.96 -23.00
C ARG A 114 -8.34 -3.96 -23.54
N GLU A 115 -9.14 -3.38 -22.65
CA GLU A 115 -10.21 -2.44 -23.04
C GLU A 115 -9.69 -1.13 -23.64
N LYS A 116 -8.44 -0.75 -23.35
CA LYS A 116 -7.88 0.57 -23.68
C LYS A 116 -6.56 0.52 -24.46
N SER A 117 -6.11 -0.67 -24.87
CA SER A 117 -4.83 -0.85 -25.58
C SER A 117 -4.97 -1.87 -26.69
N THR A 118 -4.21 -1.69 -27.77
CA THR A 118 -4.05 -2.68 -28.84
C THR A 118 -3.23 -3.89 -28.37
N GLN A 119 -2.50 -3.75 -27.25
CA GLN A 119 -1.74 -4.84 -26.65
C GLN A 119 -2.68 -5.89 -26.06
N LYS A 120 -2.33 -7.16 -26.30
CA LYS A 120 -2.99 -8.31 -25.71
C LYS A 120 -2.12 -8.91 -24.60
N ASP A 121 -2.80 -9.50 -23.64
CA ASP A 121 -2.16 -10.40 -22.69
C ASP A 121 -2.39 -11.85 -23.15
N ALA A 122 -1.53 -12.76 -22.74
CA ALA A 122 -1.69 -14.17 -23.07
C ALA A 122 -1.41 -15.09 -21.87
N LEU A 123 -2.03 -16.25 -21.92
CA LEU A 123 -1.91 -17.28 -20.92
C LEU A 123 -1.71 -18.61 -21.63
N VAL A 124 -0.62 -19.30 -21.31
CA VAL A 124 -0.26 -20.58 -21.91
C VAL A 124 -0.42 -21.66 -20.86
N VAL A 125 -1.24 -22.65 -21.16
CA VAL A 125 -1.61 -23.75 -20.25
C VAL A 125 -1.06 -25.04 -20.84
N TYR A 126 -0.17 -25.69 -20.08
CA TYR A 126 0.43 -26.96 -20.45
C TYR A 126 -0.33 -28.08 -19.75
N PHE A 127 -1.01 -28.92 -20.53
CA PHE A 127 -1.76 -30.04 -20.01
C PHE A 127 -0.93 -31.33 -19.97
N LYS A 128 -1.23 -32.23 -19.04
CA LYS A 128 -0.68 -33.60 -19.06
C LYS A 128 -1.25 -34.36 -20.24
N GLU A 129 -0.42 -35.13 -20.94
CA GLU A 129 -0.82 -35.90 -22.13
C GLU A 129 -2.01 -36.83 -21.89
N ASN A 130 -2.12 -37.40 -20.68
CA ASN A 130 -3.18 -38.34 -20.34
C ASN A 130 -4.47 -37.71 -19.80
N MET A 131 -4.52 -36.38 -19.57
CA MET A 131 -5.70 -35.58 -19.20
C MET A 131 -6.68 -36.16 -18.15
N ILE A 132 -6.23 -37.10 -17.30
CA ILE A 132 -7.08 -37.84 -16.35
C ILE A 132 -7.89 -36.89 -15.45
N GLY A 133 -7.36 -35.70 -15.16
CA GLY A 133 -8.00 -34.65 -14.35
C GLY A 133 -9.29 -34.08 -14.93
N PHE A 134 -9.54 -34.20 -16.24
CA PHE A 134 -10.76 -33.72 -16.90
C PHE A 134 -11.83 -34.82 -17.08
N GLY A 135 -11.68 -35.97 -16.41
CA GLY A 135 -12.65 -37.06 -16.47
C GLY A 135 -12.60 -37.87 -17.78
N MET A 136 -11.51 -37.75 -18.55
CA MET A 136 -11.28 -38.59 -19.72
C MET A 136 -10.92 -40.01 -19.26
N ASN A 137 -11.60 -41.02 -19.80
CA ASN A 137 -11.33 -42.42 -19.50
C ASN A 137 -9.89 -42.76 -19.90
N LEU A 138 -9.20 -43.59 -19.08
CA LEU A 138 -7.84 -44.08 -19.35
C LEU A 138 -7.68 -44.78 -20.72
N SER A 139 -8.78 -45.24 -21.32
CA SER A 139 -8.81 -45.82 -22.66
C SER A 139 -8.77 -44.80 -23.80
N GLN A 140 -9.05 -43.52 -23.53
CA GLN A 140 -8.92 -42.42 -24.47
C GLN A 140 -7.62 -41.68 -24.18
N LYS A 141 -6.54 -42.07 -24.88
CA LYS A 141 -5.24 -41.41 -24.79
C LYS A 141 -5.21 -40.00 -25.41
N GLU A 142 -6.27 -39.59 -26.11
CA GLU A 142 -6.24 -38.45 -27.03
C GLU A 142 -7.39 -37.47 -26.81
N ILE A 143 -7.08 -36.17 -26.90
CA ILE A 143 -8.07 -35.08 -26.80
C ILE A 143 -8.68 -34.83 -28.17
N LYS A 144 -9.96 -35.19 -28.35
CA LYS A 144 -10.71 -34.82 -29.56
C LYS A 144 -10.85 -33.31 -29.69
N SER A 145 -10.95 -32.81 -30.93
CA SER A 145 -11.10 -31.37 -31.23
C SER A 145 -12.21 -30.71 -30.41
N ASP A 146 -13.36 -31.37 -30.26
CA ASP A 146 -14.50 -30.82 -29.52
C ASP A 146 -14.17 -30.54 -28.04
N TYR A 147 -13.37 -31.40 -27.41
CA TYR A 147 -12.93 -31.19 -26.02
C TYR A 147 -11.92 -30.04 -25.91
N LYS A 148 -11.06 -29.87 -26.91
CA LYS A 148 -10.10 -28.75 -26.96
C LYS A 148 -10.81 -27.39 -26.99
N ASP A 149 -11.90 -27.28 -27.73
CA ASP A 149 -12.69 -26.06 -27.78
C ASP A 149 -13.42 -25.79 -26.46
N ILE A 150 -14.01 -26.81 -25.84
CA ILE A 150 -14.68 -26.68 -24.53
C ILE A 150 -13.67 -26.24 -23.46
N ILE A 151 -12.50 -26.88 -23.39
CA ILE A 151 -11.45 -26.53 -22.44
C ILE A 151 -10.98 -25.09 -22.67
N ALA A 152 -10.78 -24.67 -23.92
CA ALA A 152 -10.38 -23.31 -24.23
C ALA A 152 -11.41 -22.28 -23.75
N GLN A 153 -12.70 -22.51 -24.01
CA GLN A 153 -13.77 -21.62 -23.54
C GLN A 153 -13.87 -21.60 -22.01
N MET A 154 -13.70 -22.75 -21.34
CA MET A 154 -13.68 -22.83 -19.89
C MET A 154 -12.53 -21.99 -19.29
N VAL A 155 -11.32 -22.08 -19.86
CA VAL A 155 -10.16 -21.28 -19.41
C VAL A 155 -10.43 -19.78 -19.64
N ILE A 156 -10.92 -19.41 -20.83
CA ILE A 156 -11.27 -18.01 -21.15
C ILE A 156 -12.26 -17.45 -20.13
N ASN A 157 -13.36 -18.17 -19.89
CA ASN A 157 -14.42 -17.73 -19.00
C ASN A 157 -13.96 -17.65 -17.54
N THR A 158 -13.15 -18.60 -17.09
CA THR A 158 -12.56 -18.59 -15.75
C THR A 158 -11.68 -17.35 -15.56
N VAL A 159 -10.78 -17.06 -16.50
CA VAL A 159 -9.89 -15.89 -16.40
C VAL A 159 -10.66 -14.58 -16.51
N ASN A 160 -11.67 -14.50 -17.37
CA ASN A 160 -12.55 -13.34 -17.44
C ASN A 160 -13.32 -13.12 -16.13
N THR A 161 -13.75 -14.20 -15.47
CA THR A 161 -14.40 -14.13 -14.16
C THR A 161 -13.45 -13.57 -13.11
N ILE A 162 -12.20 -14.06 -13.05
CA ILE A 162 -11.17 -13.51 -12.16
C ILE A 162 -10.98 -12.02 -12.43
N ARG A 163 -10.82 -11.62 -13.70
CA ARG A 163 -10.64 -10.22 -14.10
C ARG A 163 -11.82 -9.34 -13.67
N ASN A 164 -13.05 -9.84 -13.84
CA ASN A 164 -14.27 -9.10 -13.50
C ASN A 164 -14.50 -8.97 -11.99
N ILE A 165 -14.03 -9.95 -11.19
CA ILE A 165 -14.09 -9.88 -9.73
C ILE A 165 -12.97 -8.99 -9.17
N SER A 166 -11.75 -9.11 -9.69
CA SER A 166 -10.59 -8.37 -9.16
C SER A 166 -10.63 -6.86 -9.46
N ARG A 167 -11.27 -6.47 -10.56
CA ARG A 167 -11.35 -5.06 -10.99
C ARG A 167 -12.10 -4.16 -9.99
N PRO A 168 -13.36 -4.44 -9.61
CA PRO A 168 -14.08 -3.60 -8.66
C PRO A 168 -13.37 -3.54 -7.29
N ASP A 169 -12.80 -4.65 -6.82
CA ASP A 169 -12.02 -4.67 -5.57
C ASP A 169 -10.82 -3.72 -5.63
N ARG A 170 -10.11 -3.72 -6.77
CA ARG A 170 -9.00 -2.79 -7.01
C ARG A 170 -9.46 -1.34 -7.06
N ASP A 171 -10.59 -1.04 -7.70
CA ASP A 171 -11.13 0.31 -7.81
C ASP A 171 -11.58 0.86 -6.44
N ILE A 172 -12.22 0.02 -5.62
CA ILE A 172 -12.57 0.33 -4.22
C ILE A 172 -11.30 0.60 -3.42
N TRP A 173 -10.28 -0.25 -3.54
CA TRP A 173 -9.02 -0.08 -2.82
C TRP A 173 -8.30 1.22 -3.19
N LEU A 174 -8.26 1.59 -4.47
CA LEU A 174 -7.68 2.86 -4.90
C LEU A 174 -8.42 4.06 -4.29
N SER A 175 -9.74 3.98 -4.17
CA SER A 175 -10.57 5.00 -3.53
C SER A 175 -10.26 5.11 -2.03
N ILE A 176 -10.18 3.98 -1.32
CA ILE A 176 -9.79 3.92 0.11
C ILE A 176 -8.39 4.52 0.31
N ARG A 177 -7.44 4.14 -0.54
CA ARG A 177 -6.07 4.67 -0.49
C ARG A 177 -6.03 6.19 -0.67
N GLY A 178 -6.85 6.72 -1.58
CA GLY A 178 -7.02 8.16 -1.78
C GLY A 178 -7.50 8.87 -0.51
N ILE A 179 -8.57 8.37 0.10
CA ILE A 179 -9.14 8.91 1.34
C ILE A 179 -8.12 8.83 2.50
N MET A 180 -7.42 7.71 2.64
CA MET A 180 -6.40 7.56 3.68
C MET A 180 -5.27 8.57 3.55
N ASN A 181 -4.80 8.82 2.31
CA ASN A 181 -3.77 9.82 2.06
C ASN A 181 -4.26 11.23 2.39
N GLU A 182 -5.48 11.57 2.00
CA GLU A 182 -6.07 12.88 2.32
C GLU A 182 -6.24 13.07 3.83
N ASN A 183 -6.75 12.06 4.53
CA ASN A 183 -6.90 12.08 5.99
C ASN A 183 -5.55 12.21 6.70
N ARG A 184 -4.51 11.55 6.20
CA ARG A 184 -3.14 11.70 6.73
C ARG A 184 -2.67 13.14 6.62
N LEU A 185 -2.84 13.78 5.47
CA LEU A 185 -2.47 15.18 5.26
C LEU A 185 -3.27 16.13 6.17
N LYS A 186 -4.59 15.90 6.30
CA LYS A 186 -5.45 16.67 7.23
C LYS A 186 -5.03 16.50 8.69
N MET A 187 -4.66 15.29 9.09
CA MET A 187 -4.15 15.01 10.43
C MET A 187 -2.85 15.77 10.70
N GLU A 188 -1.88 15.70 9.78
CA GLU A 188 -0.62 16.44 9.89
C GLU A 188 -0.83 17.96 10.01
N GLN A 189 -1.76 18.52 9.22
CA GLN A 189 -2.13 19.93 9.33
C GLN A 189 -2.78 20.28 10.67
N THR A 190 -3.65 19.40 11.18
CA THR A 190 -4.35 19.62 12.46
C THR A 190 -3.37 19.56 13.63
N THR A 191 -2.44 18.61 13.62
CA THR A 191 -1.38 18.50 14.63
C THR A 191 -0.51 19.76 14.66
N ARG A 192 -0.05 20.24 13.49
CA ARG A 192 0.71 21.49 13.39
C ARG A 192 -0.08 22.71 13.91
N LYS A 193 -1.37 22.80 13.59
CA LYS A 193 -2.22 23.88 14.12
C LYS A 193 -2.37 23.81 15.63
N LEU A 194 -2.48 22.60 16.18
CA LEU A 194 -2.58 22.38 17.62
C LEU A 194 -1.29 22.76 18.34
N GLU A 195 -0.12 22.41 17.78
CA GLU A 195 1.19 22.81 18.28
C GLU A 195 1.33 24.34 18.27
N ASN A 196 1.04 24.99 17.15
CA ASN A 196 1.08 26.45 17.04
C ASN A 196 0.12 27.14 18.03
N LEU A 197 -1.10 26.62 18.19
CA LEU A 197 -2.07 27.15 19.16
C LEU A 197 -1.58 26.98 20.60
N LYS A 198 -0.92 25.86 20.91
CA LYS A 198 -0.34 25.60 22.22
C LYS A 198 0.78 26.59 22.52
N GLU A 199 1.68 26.83 21.59
CA GLU A 199 2.76 27.82 21.74
C GLU A 199 2.18 29.23 21.93
N GLN A 200 1.23 29.64 21.09
CA GLN A 200 0.55 30.94 21.23
C GLN A 200 -0.17 31.09 22.57
N TYR A 201 -0.79 30.03 23.07
CA TYR A 201 -1.44 30.03 24.38
C TYR A 201 -0.41 30.18 25.50
N GLN A 202 0.72 29.47 25.43
CA GLN A 202 1.81 29.57 26.39
C GLN A 202 2.42 30.97 26.43
N ASP A 203 2.63 31.61 25.28
CA ASP A 203 3.15 32.98 25.22
C ASP A 203 2.15 33.99 25.80
N ARG A 204 0.86 33.86 25.45
CA ARG A 204 -0.20 34.71 26.03
C ARG A 204 -0.35 34.55 27.55
N LEU A 205 -0.11 33.35 28.08
CA LEU A 205 -0.08 33.13 29.53
C LEU A 205 1.06 33.91 30.18
N VAL A 206 2.26 33.85 29.61
CA VAL A 206 3.41 34.62 30.09
C VAL A 206 3.15 36.11 30.02
N ASP A 207 2.60 36.61 28.92
CA ASP A 207 2.24 38.03 28.76
C ASP A 207 1.21 38.46 29.81
N SER A 208 0.21 37.63 30.09
CA SER A 208 -0.80 37.90 31.11
C SER A 208 -0.17 37.94 32.50
N CYS A 209 0.73 37.01 32.82
CA CYS A 209 1.45 37.01 34.08
C CYS A 209 2.31 38.28 34.23
N ASN A 210 3.03 38.67 33.18
CA ASN A 210 3.84 39.89 33.16
C ASN A 210 2.99 41.14 33.32
N TYR A 211 1.80 41.18 32.73
CA TYR A 211 0.85 42.27 32.90
C TYR A 211 0.40 42.42 34.35
N PHE A 212 -0.01 41.33 35.00
CA PHE A 212 -0.38 41.35 36.42
C PHE A 212 0.80 41.77 37.31
N LEU A 213 1.99 41.27 37.01
CA LEU A 213 3.20 41.62 37.75
C LEU A 213 3.55 43.10 37.62
N SER A 214 3.44 43.65 36.41
CA SER A 214 3.66 45.09 36.13
C SER A 214 2.64 45.96 36.86
N ASN A 215 1.38 45.52 36.94
CA ASN A 215 0.36 46.24 37.69
C ASN A 215 0.63 46.27 39.21
N ILE A 216 1.15 45.17 39.77
CA ILE A 216 1.56 45.12 41.18
C ILE A 216 2.81 45.99 41.41
N SER A 217 3.79 45.89 40.52
CA SER A 217 5.00 46.71 40.50
C SER A 217 4.69 48.21 40.54
N ALA A 218 3.75 48.66 39.71
CA ALA A 218 3.31 50.05 39.68
C ALA A 218 2.60 50.50 40.98
N LYS A 219 1.86 49.60 41.65
CA LYS A 219 1.16 49.91 42.90
C LYS A 219 2.10 50.00 44.10
N GLU A 220 3.12 49.14 44.15
CA GLU A 220 4.03 49.05 45.29
C GLU A 220 5.31 49.88 45.12
N GLY A 221 5.54 50.44 43.92
CA GLY A 221 6.70 51.26 43.62
C GLY A 221 8.03 50.49 43.56
N ARG A 222 7.97 49.17 43.37
CA ARG A 222 9.14 48.28 43.25
C ARG A 222 9.10 47.51 41.94
N LYS A 223 10.26 47.19 41.37
CA LYS A 223 10.33 46.43 40.11
C LYS A 223 10.39 44.93 40.38
N TYR A 224 9.44 44.20 39.80
CA TYR A 224 9.39 42.73 39.89
C TYR A 224 9.62 42.09 38.52
N LEU A 225 10.39 41.01 38.46
CA LEU A 225 10.62 40.23 37.23
C LEU A 225 10.54 38.72 37.51
N PHE A 226 10.00 37.95 36.58
CA PHE A 226 10.06 36.48 36.67
C PHE A 226 11.46 35.96 36.31
N SER A 227 11.94 34.95 37.04
CA SER A 227 13.12 34.18 36.64
C SER A 227 12.82 33.33 35.38
N GLU A 228 13.85 32.86 34.68
CA GLU A 228 13.68 31.93 33.56
C GLU A 228 12.97 30.63 33.98
N GLY A 229 13.27 30.13 35.18
CA GLY A 229 12.61 28.96 35.76
C GLY A 229 11.12 29.18 36.02
N ALA A 230 10.74 30.37 36.51
CA ALA A 230 9.35 30.77 36.69
C ALA A 230 8.59 30.87 35.36
N ILE A 231 9.20 31.48 34.34
CA ILE A 231 8.62 31.56 32.98
C ILE A 231 8.42 30.16 32.41
N LYS A 232 9.39 29.27 32.58
CA LYS A 232 9.28 27.87 32.14
C LYS A 232 8.13 27.15 32.84
N LEU A 233 7.97 27.35 34.15
CA LEU A 233 6.87 26.79 34.93
C LEU A 233 5.50 27.32 34.46
N ILE A 234 5.39 28.63 34.16
CA ILE A 234 4.17 29.23 33.60
C ILE A 234 3.79 28.58 32.27
N LYS A 235 4.77 28.34 31.38
CA LYS A 235 4.51 27.72 30.07
C LYS A 235 4.12 26.24 30.16
N THR A 236 4.63 25.50 31.14
CA THR A 236 4.39 24.05 31.25
C THR A 236 3.18 23.69 32.09
N THR A 237 2.73 24.57 32.97
CA THR A 237 1.63 24.28 33.89
C THR A 237 0.28 24.56 33.23
N PRO A 238 -0.66 23.59 33.23
CA PRO A 238 -2.03 23.85 32.81
C PRO A 238 -2.74 24.70 33.88
N VAL A 239 -2.86 26.00 33.63
CA VAL A 239 -3.46 26.96 34.57
C VAL A 239 -4.73 27.56 33.96
N SER A 240 -5.78 27.67 34.78
CA SER A 240 -6.98 28.42 34.44
C SER A 240 -6.78 29.91 34.73
N TYR A 241 -7.21 30.77 33.81
CA TYR A 241 -6.90 32.20 33.83
C TYR A 241 -7.33 32.90 35.14
N ASP A 242 -8.45 32.45 35.73
CA ASP A 242 -9.01 32.95 36.98
C ASP A 242 -8.10 32.80 38.21
N ARG A 243 -7.11 31.90 38.14
CA ARG A 243 -6.17 31.63 39.26
C ARG A 243 -4.85 32.36 39.15
N ILE A 244 -4.52 32.89 37.96
CA ILE A 244 -3.23 33.50 37.67
C ILE A 244 -2.99 34.72 38.56
N GLU A 245 -3.97 35.62 38.66
CA GLU A 245 -3.81 36.87 39.43
C GLU A 245 -3.51 36.59 40.91
N ASN A 246 -4.23 35.65 41.53
CA ASN A 246 -4.02 35.31 42.94
C ASN A 246 -2.68 34.61 43.16
N ALA A 247 -2.31 33.69 42.27
CA ALA A 247 -1.02 33.01 42.34
C ALA A 247 0.16 34.00 42.23
N ILE A 248 0.04 35.04 41.38
CA ILE A 248 1.08 36.07 41.25
C ILE A 248 1.13 36.97 42.48
N LYS A 249 -0.02 37.41 43.02
CA LYS A 249 -0.05 38.19 44.27
C LYS A 249 0.63 37.44 45.42
N LEU A 250 0.33 36.15 45.54
CA LEU A 250 0.98 35.27 46.51
C LEU A 250 2.48 35.15 46.29
N ALA A 251 2.90 34.96 45.04
CA ALA A 251 4.31 34.86 44.70
C ALA A 251 5.08 36.15 45.02
N VAL A 252 4.46 37.33 44.77
CA VAL A 252 5.03 38.63 45.15
C VAL A 252 5.15 38.75 46.66
N GLN A 253 4.11 38.42 47.43
CA GLN A 253 4.16 38.46 48.89
C GLN A 253 5.25 37.56 49.47
N LEU A 254 5.38 36.34 48.94
CA LEU A 254 6.46 35.42 49.30
C LEU A 254 7.82 36.01 48.96
N ALA A 255 7.99 36.55 47.75
CA ALA A 255 9.23 37.17 47.33
C ALA A 255 9.63 38.33 48.26
N ILE A 256 8.71 39.25 48.60
CA ILE A 256 8.96 40.34 49.53
C ILE A 256 9.40 39.81 50.91
N ASN A 257 8.73 38.79 51.43
CA ASN A 257 9.03 38.23 52.75
C ASN A 257 10.38 37.51 52.80
N PHE A 258 10.83 36.93 51.68
CA PHE A 258 12.15 36.30 51.59
C PHE A 258 13.27 37.30 51.25
N ASP A 259 12.93 38.46 50.70
CA ASP A 259 13.87 39.50 50.27
C ASP A 259 14.09 40.61 51.32
N ILE A 260 13.64 40.39 52.56
CA ILE A 260 13.74 41.36 53.68
C ILE A 260 15.19 41.83 53.94
N GLU A 261 16.18 41.01 53.58
CA GLU A 261 17.61 41.28 53.85
C GLU A 261 18.37 41.91 52.67
N ASN A 262 17.82 41.91 51.44
CA ASN A 262 18.46 42.49 50.25
C ASN A 262 17.81 43.83 49.87
N GLN A 263 18.61 44.86 49.66
CA GLN A 263 18.18 46.18 49.17
C GLN A 263 18.23 46.28 47.64
N ASP A 264 17.97 45.18 46.93
CA ASP A 264 18.03 45.18 45.48
C ASP A 264 16.85 45.98 44.89
N GLU A 265 17.13 46.75 43.84
CA GLU A 265 16.12 47.55 43.13
C GLU A 265 15.13 46.68 42.34
N ILE A 266 15.48 45.40 42.11
CA ILE A 266 14.71 44.42 41.34
C ILE A 266 14.54 43.12 42.12
N ILE A 267 13.30 42.73 42.35
CA ILE A 267 12.96 41.49 43.05
C ILE A 267 12.58 40.42 42.02
N TYR A 268 13.28 39.28 42.05
CA TYR A 268 13.02 38.17 41.14
C TYR A 268 12.03 37.16 41.72
N ILE A 269 10.95 36.88 40.98
CA ILE A 269 10.01 35.81 41.30
C ILE A 269 10.55 34.51 40.71
N THR A 270 10.94 33.59 41.58
CA THR A 270 11.42 32.24 41.20
C THR A 270 10.28 31.24 41.14
N GLU A 271 10.53 30.09 40.49
CA GLU A 271 9.54 29.00 40.37
C GLU A 271 8.99 28.52 41.71
N ASN A 272 9.77 28.60 42.79
CA ASN A 272 9.39 28.15 44.13
C ASN A 272 8.29 29.01 44.77
N TYR A 273 8.11 30.24 44.29
CA TYR A 273 7.09 31.16 44.81
C TYR A 273 5.76 31.04 44.06
N LEU A 274 5.75 30.37 42.90
CA LEU A 274 4.58 30.22 42.06
C LEU A 274 3.78 28.96 42.43
N ASN A 275 2.55 29.17 42.90
CA ASN A 275 1.59 28.08 43.11
C ASN A 275 0.24 28.41 42.48
N PHE A 276 0.00 27.88 41.28
CA PHE A 276 -1.25 28.07 40.54
C PHE A 276 -2.44 27.27 41.09
N ASN A 277 -2.20 26.39 42.06
CA ASN A 277 -3.24 25.63 42.75
C ASN A 277 -3.61 26.23 44.12
N ALA A 278 -2.98 27.34 44.53
CA ALA A 278 -3.30 27.99 45.78
C ALA A 278 -4.75 28.52 45.76
N ILE A 279 -5.51 28.18 46.81
CA ILE A 279 -6.87 28.67 47.04
C ILE A 279 -6.80 30.17 47.37
N ARG A 280 -7.82 30.95 46.98
CA ARG A 280 -7.94 32.39 47.30
C ARG A 280 -7.58 32.63 48.77
N ILE A 281 -6.64 33.53 49.01
CA ILE A 281 -6.49 34.16 50.31
C ILE A 281 -7.52 35.29 50.34
N GLU A 282 -8.52 35.13 51.20
CA GLU A 282 -9.46 36.20 51.58
C GLU A 282 -8.76 37.26 52.43
#